data_AF-A0A962QFU1-F1
#
_entry.id   AF-A0A962QFU1-F1
#
_cell.length_a   1.000
_cell.length_b   1.000
_cell.length_c   1.000
_cell.angle_alpha   90.00
_cell.angle_beta   90.00
_cell.angle_gamma   90.00
#
_symmetry.space_group_name_H-M   'P 1'
#
loop_
_entity.id
_entity.type
_entity.pdbx_description
1 polymer ?
#
loop_
_entity_poly.entity_id
_entity_poly.type
_entity_poly.pdbx_seq_one_letter_code
_entity_poly.pdbx_strand_id
1 'polypeptide(L)'
;MAGARNNTADPMEHEYQIIDEGFRSLILNPATVHIEKLWSDGRWTEGPAYFPAHRALIWSDIPNNRMLRWTETGLTETFRAPSNYSNGNTVDRQGRLVSCEHGT
;
A
#
# COMPACT_ATOMS: atom_id res chain seq x y z
N MET A 1 46.01 0.54 -22.60
CA MET A 1 45.29 0.64 -21.32
C MET A 1 43.89 1.15 -21.60
N ALA A 2 42.88 0.29 -21.51
CA ALA A 2 41.48 0.67 -21.44
C ALA A 2 40.90 -0.15 -20.28
N GLY A 3 40.63 0.52 -19.16
CA GLY A 3 40.05 -0.12 -17.98
C GLY A 3 38.63 -0.56 -18.28
N ALA A 4 38.37 -1.85 -18.10
CA ALA A 4 37.02 -2.41 -18.15
C ALA A 4 36.16 -1.71 -17.07
N ARG A 5 35.00 -1.18 -17.47
CA ARG A 5 33.97 -0.80 -16.52
C ARG A 5 33.38 -2.09 -15.99
N ASN A 6 33.71 -2.46 -14.76
CA ASN A 6 33.00 -3.51 -14.04
C ASN A 6 31.57 -3.00 -13.80
N ASN A 7 30.64 -3.45 -14.63
CA ASN A 7 29.22 -3.31 -14.40
C ASN A 7 28.79 -4.38 -13.39
N THR A 8 29.09 -4.16 -12.11
CA THR A 8 28.36 -4.83 -11.04
C THR A 8 27.21 -3.89 -10.68
N ALA A 9 26.05 -4.09 -11.30
CA ALA A 9 24.83 -3.45 -10.86
C ALA A 9 24.68 -3.75 -9.37
N ASP A 10 24.53 -2.71 -8.55
CA ASP A 10 24.16 -2.87 -7.16
C ASP A 10 22.79 -3.56 -7.13
N PRO A 11 22.64 -4.76 -6.55
CA PRO A 11 21.34 -5.45 -6.50
C PRO A 11 20.23 -4.60 -5.84
N MET A 12 20.57 -3.49 -5.19
CA MET A 12 19.65 -2.50 -4.63
C MET A 12 19.02 -1.53 -5.66
N GLU A 13 19.60 -1.38 -6.85
CA GLU A 13 19.25 -0.31 -7.80
C GLU A 13 17.90 -0.53 -8.51
N HIS A 14 17.11 -1.53 -8.12
CA HIS A 14 15.90 -1.93 -8.86
C HIS A 14 14.56 -1.70 -8.13
N GLU A 15 14.54 -1.55 -6.79
CA GLU A 15 13.28 -1.32 -6.06
C GLU A 15 13.08 0.11 -5.57
N TYR A 16 14.18 0.80 -5.23
CA TYR A 16 14.13 2.15 -4.67
C TYR A 16 15.09 3.07 -5.42
N GLN A 17 14.57 4.21 -5.87
CA GLN A 17 15.42 5.35 -6.21
C GLN A 17 15.68 6.16 -4.93
N ILE A 18 16.89 6.09 -4.41
CA ILE A 18 17.27 6.75 -3.15
C ILE A 18 17.83 8.15 -3.47
N ILE A 19 17.11 9.19 -3.05
CA ILE A 19 17.50 10.59 -3.24
C ILE A 19 18.24 11.13 -2.00
N ASP A 20 17.75 10.79 -0.81
CA ASP A 20 18.35 11.15 0.48
C ASP A 20 18.98 9.90 1.12
N GLU A 21 20.25 10.01 1.50
CA GLU A 21 21.00 8.88 2.03
C GLU A 21 20.46 8.37 3.39
N GLY A 22 19.82 9.25 4.18
CA GLY A 22 19.15 8.87 5.41
C GLY A 22 18.01 7.87 5.20
N PHE A 23 17.38 7.85 4.03
CA PHE A 23 16.34 6.89 3.68
C PHE A 23 16.85 5.44 3.68
N ARG A 24 18.14 5.19 3.38
CA ARG A 24 18.72 3.83 3.41
C ARG A 24 18.54 3.15 4.76
N SER A 25 18.60 3.92 5.84
CA SER A 25 18.43 3.40 7.20
C SER A 25 16.99 2.92 7.50
N LEU A 26 16.01 3.32 6.69
CA LEU A 26 14.61 2.95 6.83
C LEU A 26 14.25 1.70 6.00
N ILE A 27 15.13 1.27 5.10
CA ILE A 27 14.93 0.07 4.29
C ILE A 27 15.33 -1.14 5.15
N LEU A 28 14.35 -1.98 5.50
CA LEU A 28 14.59 -3.27 6.14
C LEU A 28 15.46 -4.16 5.24
N ASN A 29 16.14 -5.16 5.81
CA ASN A 29 17.13 -5.99 5.13
C ASN A 29 16.72 -6.31 3.67
N PRO A 30 17.31 -5.62 2.69
CA PRO A 30 16.84 -5.64 1.31
C PRO A 30 17.18 -6.94 0.58
N ALA A 31 18.02 -7.80 1.18
CA ALA A 31 18.21 -9.17 0.72
C ALA A 31 17.03 -10.09 1.07
N THR A 32 16.07 -9.63 1.88
CA THR A 32 14.96 -10.43 2.42
C THR A 32 13.60 -9.75 2.40
N VAL A 33 13.55 -8.42 2.27
CA VAL A 33 12.31 -7.64 2.28
C VAL A 33 12.19 -6.90 0.95
N HIS A 34 11.13 -7.20 0.21
CA HIS A 34 10.88 -6.70 -1.13
C HIS A 34 9.52 -6.01 -1.21
N ILE A 35 9.37 -5.06 -2.14
CA ILE A 35 8.06 -4.48 -2.45
C ILE A 35 7.18 -5.54 -3.12
N GLU A 36 6.01 -5.80 -2.54
CA GLU A 36 5.00 -6.71 -3.10
C GLU A 36 3.76 -5.95 -3.58
N LYS A 37 3.28 -6.29 -4.78
CA LYS A 37 1.99 -5.81 -5.27
C LYS A 37 0.88 -6.75 -4.81
N LEU A 38 0.16 -6.34 -3.76
CA LEU A 38 -0.92 -7.15 -3.16
C LEU A 38 -2.17 -7.30 -4.05
N TRP A 39 -2.50 -6.30 -4.86
CA TRP A 39 -3.70 -6.29 -5.70
C TRP A 39 -3.63 -5.21 -6.81
N SER A 40 -4.34 -5.37 -7.94
CA SER A 40 -4.28 -4.42 -9.06
C SER A 40 -5.59 -4.18 -9.83
N ASP A 41 -6.74 -4.72 -9.41
CA ASP A 41 -7.99 -4.64 -10.21
C ASP A 41 -8.83 -3.39 -9.91
N GLY A 42 -8.21 -2.35 -9.34
CA GLY A 42 -8.87 -1.12 -8.92
C GLY A 42 -8.84 -0.08 -10.00
N ARG A 43 -9.84 0.82 -10.02
CA ARG A 43 -9.82 1.95 -10.95
C ARG A 43 -9.07 3.14 -10.37
N TRP A 44 -9.27 3.43 -9.08
CA TRP A 44 -8.49 4.43 -8.34
C TRP A 44 -8.52 4.08 -6.86
N THR A 45 -7.37 3.66 -6.33
CA THR A 45 -7.23 3.23 -4.94
C THR A 45 -6.75 4.38 -4.06
N GLU A 46 -7.42 4.62 -2.94
CA GLU A 46 -7.09 5.69 -1.99
C GLU A 46 -7.37 5.29 -0.54
N GLY A 47 -6.82 6.07 0.38
CA GLY A 47 -7.14 5.98 1.80
C GLY A 47 -6.85 4.62 2.45
N PRO A 48 -5.65 4.04 2.31
CA PRO A 48 -5.29 2.82 3.02
C PRO A 48 -5.28 3.04 4.53
N ALA A 49 -5.93 2.16 5.30
CA ALA A 49 -5.89 2.13 6.75
C ALA A 49 -5.87 0.69 7.27
N TYR A 50 -4.91 0.34 8.11
CA TYR A 50 -4.96 -0.94 8.82
C TYR A 50 -6.08 -0.87 9.87
N PHE A 51 -7.00 -1.83 9.83
CA PHE A 51 -8.14 -1.92 10.73
C PHE A 51 -7.97 -3.13 11.67
N PRO A 52 -7.45 -2.93 12.89
CA PRO A 52 -7.03 -4.04 13.77
C PRO A 52 -8.17 -4.99 14.13
N ALA A 53 -9.39 -4.47 14.32
CA ALA A 53 -10.56 -5.28 14.64
C ALA A 53 -10.90 -6.32 13.56
N HIS A 54 -10.44 -6.11 12.32
CA HIS A 54 -10.62 -7.03 11.20
C HIS A 54 -9.33 -7.68 10.70
N ARG A 55 -8.17 -7.39 11.32
CA ARG A 55 -6.83 -7.84 10.87
C ARG A 55 -6.64 -7.66 9.37
N ALA A 56 -6.99 -6.47 8.88
CA ALA A 56 -7.04 -6.21 7.45
C ALA A 56 -6.58 -4.78 7.12
N LEU A 57 -5.94 -4.64 5.97
CA LEU A 57 -5.74 -3.35 5.32
C LEU A 57 -7.03 -3.00 4.55
N ILE A 58 -7.65 -1.88 4.88
CA ILE A 58 -8.84 -1.35 4.18
C ILE A 58 -8.39 -0.23 3.24
N TRP A 59 -8.98 -0.15 2.04
CA TRP A 59 -8.83 1.01 1.15
C TRP A 59 -10.09 1.20 0.31
N SER A 60 -10.20 2.36 -0.34
CA SER A 60 -11.32 2.71 -1.20
C SER A 60 -10.96 2.52 -2.67
N ASP A 61 -11.87 1.98 -3.48
CA ASP A 61 -11.80 1.98 -4.94
C ASP A 61 -12.87 2.95 -5.46
N ILE A 62 -12.52 4.24 -5.46
CA ILE A 62 -13.46 5.36 -5.43
C ILE A 62 -14.48 5.28 -6.59
N PRO A 63 -14.09 5.16 -7.86
CA PRO A 63 -15.04 5.24 -8.97
C PRO A 63 -15.95 4.02 -9.06
N ASN A 64 -15.56 2.90 -8.44
CA ASN A 64 -16.36 1.67 -8.37
C ASN A 64 -17.29 1.65 -7.14
N ASN A 65 -17.36 2.76 -6.38
CA ASN A 65 -18.25 2.94 -5.23
C ASN A 65 -18.18 1.78 -4.22
N ARG A 66 -16.95 1.34 -3.91
CA ARG A 66 -16.70 0.26 -2.95
C ARG A 66 -15.46 0.53 -2.10
N MET A 67 -15.43 -0.10 -0.94
CA MET A 67 -14.23 -0.29 -0.13
C MET A 67 -13.83 -1.75 -0.20
N LEU A 68 -12.52 -2.00 -0.23
CA LEU A 68 -11.92 -3.31 -0.26
C LEU A 68 -11.14 -3.55 1.03
N ARG A 69 -10.90 -4.83 1.32
CA ARG A 69 -10.00 -5.27 2.39
C ARG A 69 -9.02 -6.30 1.86
N TRP A 70 -7.77 -6.22 2.32
CA TRP A 70 -6.77 -7.26 2.18
C TRP A 70 -6.52 -7.86 3.55
N THR A 71 -6.69 -9.17 3.67
CA THR A 71 -6.53 -9.90 4.92
C THR A 71 -5.15 -10.52 4.99
N GLU A 72 -4.68 -10.82 6.20
CA GLU A 72 -3.36 -11.44 6.42
C GLU A 72 -3.22 -12.85 5.81
N THR A 73 -4.31 -13.44 5.32
CA THR A 73 -4.27 -14.70 4.53
C THR A 73 -3.97 -14.46 3.05
N GLY A 74 -3.76 -13.21 2.64
CA GLY A 74 -3.50 -12.82 1.24
C GLY A 74 -4.77 -12.61 0.40
N LEU A 75 -5.96 -12.70 1.01
CA LEU A 75 -7.22 -12.55 0.29
C LEU A 75 -7.66 -11.08 0.23
N THR A 76 -8.00 -10.62 -0.98
CA THR A 76 -8.65 -9.33 -1.23
C THR A 76 -10.15 -9.52 -1.46
N GLU A 77 -10.99 -8.79 -0.72
CA GLU A 77 -12.46 -8.88 -0.82
C GLU A 77 -13.13 -7.51 -0.71
N THR A 78 -14.41 -7.43 -1.07
CA THR A 78 -15.23 -6.24 -0.79
C THR A 78 -15.52 -6.13 0.70
N PHE A 79 -15.22 -4.97 1.27
CA PHE A 79 -15.55 -4.60 2.65
C PHE A 79 -16.89 -3.87 2.75
N ARG A 80 -17.16 -2.95 1.83
CA ARG A 80 -18.42 -2.18 1.76
C ARG A 80 -18.75 -1.80 0.32
N ALA A 81 -19.98 -2.03 -0.11
CA ALA A 81 -20.52 -1.55 -1.40
C ALA A 81 -22.05 -1.43 -1.29
N PRO A 82 -22.67 -0.27 -1.58
CA PRO A 82 -22.03 1.00 -1.95
C PRO A 82 -21.23 1.61 -0.79
N SER A 83 -20.19 2.38 -1.11
CA SER A 83 -19.35 3.09 -0.12
C SER A 83 -19.53 4.60 -0.11
N ASN A 84 -20.54 5.11 -0.84
CA ASN A 84 -20.77 6.54 -1.07
C ASN A 84 -19.52 7.28 -1.54
N TYR A 85 -18.73 6.64 -2.40
CA TYR A 85 -17.46 7.18 -2.90
C TYR A 85 -16.51 7.59 -1.76
N SER A 86 -16.42 6.75 -0.72
CA SER A 86 -15.41 6.85 0.33
C SER A 86 -14.02 7.04 -0.28
N ASN A 87 -13.20 7.90 0.33
CA ASN A 87 -11.83 8.20 -0.07
C ASN A 87 -10.88 7.86 1.07
N GLY A 88 -10.53 8.83 1.91
CA GLY A 88 -9.64 8.66 3.07
C GLY A 88 -10.27 7.83 4.17
N ASN A 89 -9.48 6.93 4.77
CA ASN A 89 -9.87 6.13 5.93
C ASN A 89 -8.86 6.30 7.06
N THR A 90 -9.31 6.21 8.30
CA THR A 90 -8.46 6.09 9.48
C THR A 90 -9.18 5.30 10.58
N VAL A 91 -8.47 4.97 11.65
CA VAL A 91 -9.05 4.32 12.83
C VAL A 91 -8.95 5.31 13.99
N ASP A 92 -10.09 5.57 14.65
CA ASP A 92 -10.11 6.47 15.79
C ASP A 92 -9.53 5.82 17.07
N ARG A 93 -9.45 6.61 18.14
CA ARG A 93 -8.92 6.14 19.44
C ARG A 93 -9.80 5.09 20.12
N GLN A 94 -11.04 4.89 19.66
CA GLN A 94 -11.93 3.84 20.14
C GLN A 94 -11.84 2.58 19.26
N GLY A 95 -10.98 2.58 18.25
CA GLY A 95 -10.82 1.45 17.33
C GLY A 95 -11.92 1.36 16.29
N ARG A 96 -12.65 2.45 16.00
CA ARG A 96 -13.67 2.48 14.94
C ARG A 96 -13.08 3.01 13.65
N LEU A 97 -13.52 2.46 12.52
CA LEU A 97 -13.17 2.99 11.20
C LEU A 97 -13.91 4.32 10.96
N VAL A 98 -13.16 5.34 10.55
CA VAL A 98 -13.66 6.66 10.15
C VAL A 98 -13.31 6.87 8.68
N SER A 99 -14.30 7.28 7.89
CA SER A 99 -14.17 7.43 6.43
C SER A 99 -14.66 8.80 5.97
N CYS A 100 -13.98 9.38 4.98
CA CYS A 100 -14.44 10.58 4.28
C CYS A 100 -15.20 10.15 3.01
N GLU A 101 -16.47 10.56 2.87
CA GLU A 101 -17.33 10.22 1.73
C GLU A 101 -17.52 11.44 0.82
N HIS A 102 -17.39 11.28 -0.50
CA HIS A 102 -17.72 12.33 -1.47
C HIS A 102 -19.21 12.34 -1.84
N GLY A 103 -19.90 11.20 -1.71
CA GLY A 103 -21.33 11.07 -1.99
C GLY A 103 -22.19 11.12 -0.74
N THR A 104 -23.50 11.26 -0.95
CA THR A 104 -24.57 11.23 0.07
C THR A 104 -25.76 10.47 -0.46
#